data_AF-A0A0F8VQT5-F1
#
_entry.id   AF-A0A0F8VQT5-F1
#
_cell.length_a   1.000
_cell.length_b   1.000
_cell.length_c   1.000
_cell.angle_alpha   90.00
_cell.angle_beta   90.00
_cell.angle_gamma   90.00
#
_symmetry.space_group_name_H-M   'P 1'
#
loop_
_entity.id
_entity.type
_entity.pdbx_description
1 polymer ?
#
loop_
_entity_poly.entity_id
_entity_poly.type
_entity_poly.pdbx_seq_one_letter_code
_entity_poly.pdbx_strand_id
1 'polypeptide(L)' 'ITLYEDGGVIASTATNQGTYEGMENLDGVVSLGRNIGGSRFFNGTMVGGPLGPFFTQTELSAADITRLYNIGKSALGI' A
#
# COMPACT_ATOMS: atom_id res chain seq x y z
N ILE A 1 -8.63 -8.06 -4.85
CA ILE A 1 -7.59 -7.04 -4.52
C ILE A 1 -7.87 -5.80 -5.36
N THR A 2 -7.81 -4.61 -4.75
CA THR A 2 -7.96 -3.34 -5.45
C THR A 2 -6.69 -2.52 -5.30
N LEU A 3 -6.14 -2.05 -6.43
CA LEU A 3 -4.97 -1.21 -6.50
C LEU A 3 -5.39 0.21 -6.84
N TYR A 4 -4.90 1.15 -6.05
CA TYR A 4 -5.14 2.57 -6.23
C TYR A 4 -3.82 3.31 -6.54
N GLU A 5 -3.87 4.27 -7.45
CA GLU A 5 -2.79 5.20 -7.79
C GLU A 5 -3.38 6.60 -7.90
N ASP A 6 -2.67 7.60 -7.38
CA ASP A 6 -3.14 9.00 -7.33
C ASP A 6 -4.56 9.22 -6.77
N GLY A 7 -4.95 8.39 -5.80
CA GLY A 7 -6.27 8.45 -5.17
C GLY A 7 -7.40 7.81 -5.97
N GLY A 8 -7.11 7.24 -7.15
CA GLY A 8 -8.07 6.57 -8.04
C GLY A 8 -7.78 5.08 -8.22
N VAL A 9 -8.79 4.29 -8.60
CA VAL A 9 -8.64 2.85 -8.87
C VAL A 9 -7.93 2.67 -10.21
N ILE A 10 -6.85 1.90 -10.23
CA ILE A 10 -6.14 1.52 -11.47
C ILE A 10 -6.27 0.03 -11.81
N ALA A 11 -6.54 -0.81 -10.82
CA ALA A 11 -6.88 -2.21 -11.03
C ALA A 11 -7.82 -2.68 -9.93
N SER A 12 -8.84 -3.48 -10.29
CA SER A 12 -9.69 -4.14 -9.32
C SER A 12 -10.02 -5.53 -9.82
N THR A 13 -9.49 -6.54 -9.12
CA THR A 13 -9.79 -7.93 -9.42
C THR A 13 -10.78 -8.43 -8.38
N ALA A 14 -11.97 -8.81 -8.84
CA ALA A 14 -12.94 -9.51 -8.02
C ALA A 14 -12.39 -10.89 -7.69
N THR A 15 -12.18 -11.15 -6.40
CA THR A 15 -11.87 -12.50 -5.92
C THR A 15 -13.18 -13.16 -5.55
N ASN A 16 -13.71 -14.01 -6.45
CA ASN A 16 -14.91 -14.82 -6.18
C ASN A 16 -14.57 -16.20 -5.58
N GLN A 17 -13.33 -16.41 -5.11
CA GLN A 17 -12.89 -17.69 -4.56
C GLN A 17 -13.19 -17.78 -3.06
N GLY A 18 -13.97 -18.80 -2.67
CA GLY A 18 -14.25 -19.17 -1.27
C GLY A 18 -13.06 -19.77 -0.51
N THR A 19 -11.91 -19.92 -1.17
CA THR A 19 -10.61 -20.29 -0.60
C THR A 19 -9.73 -19.05 -0.63
N TYR A 20 -9.87 -18.19 0.36
CA TYR A 20 -8.92 -17.11 0.60
C TYR A 20 -7.52 -17.73 0.86
N GLU A 21 -6.64 -17.72 -0.14
CA GLU A 21 -5.19 -17.87 0.07
C GLU A 21 -4.71 -16.53 0.64
N GLY A 22 -4.76 -16.42 1.97
CA GLY A 22 -4.42 -15.17 2.64
C GLY A 22 -2.99 -14.75 2.38
N MET A 23 -2.67 -13.51 2.79
CA MET A 23 -1.30 -13.14 3.12
C MET A 23 -0.82 -14.14 4.18
N GLU A 24 -0.20 -15.23 3.74
CA GLU A 24 0.20 -16.33 4.60
C GLU A 24 1.17 -15.78 5.64
N ASN A 25 1.05 -16.24 6.90
CA ASN A 25 2.09 -15.99 7.87
C ASN A 25 3.30 -16.85 7.51
N LEU A 26 4.07 -16.36 6.56
CA LEU A 26 5.42 -16.80 6.30
C LEU A 26 6.26 -16.05 7.33
N ASP A 27 7.17 -16.72 8.06
CA ASP A 27 8.05 -16.14 9.09
C ASP A 27 9.02 -15.03 8.55
N GLY A 28 8.70 -14.42 7.41
CA GLY A 28 9.38 -13.32 6.78
C GLY A 28 9.19 -12.01 7.53
N VAL A 29 10.26 -11.22 7.54
CA VAL A 29 10.26 -9.89 8.12
C VAL A 29 9.69 -8.88 7.11
N VAL A 30 8.77 -8.04 7.56
CA VAL A 30 8.28 -6.91 6.76
C VAL A 30 9.45 -5.96 6.48
N SER A 31 9.69 -5.69 5.21
CA SER A 31 10.76 -4.80 4.75
C SER A 31 10.22 -3.74 3.83
N LEU A 32 10.85 -2.56 3.90
CA LEU A 32 10.52 -1.41 3.08
C LEU A 32 11.79 -0.92 2.38
N GLY A 33 11.66 -0.54 1.11
CA GLY A 33 12.77 -0.03 0.31
C GLY A 33 13.80 -1.07 -0.12
N ARG A 34 13.71 -2.31 0.37
CA ARG A 34 14.58 -3.42 -0.01
C ARG A 34 13.85 -4.75 0.14
N ASN A 35 14.15 -5.71 -0.72
CA ASN A 35 13.75 -7.10 -0.52
C ASN A 35 14.79 -7.85 0.33
N ILE A 36 14.36 -8.45 1.45
CA ILE A 36 15.24 -9.26 2.32
C ILE A 36 15.67 -10.52 1.57
N GLY A 37 16.98 -10.81 1.57
CA GLY A 37 17.56 -11.92 0.82
C GLY A 37 17.84 -11.61 -0.65
N GLY A 38 17.42 -10.45 -1.16
CA GLY A 38 17.65 -10.00 -2.53
C GLY A 38 18.64 -8.84 -2.64
N SER A 39 19.01 -8.53 -3.90
CA SER A 39 19.80 -7.36 -4.29
C SER A 39 18.94 -6.16 -4.73
N ARG A 40 17.61 -6.32 -4.80
CA ARG A 40 16.69 -5.28 -5.26
C ARG A 40 16.47 -4.23 -4.17
N PHE A 41 16.76 -2.99 -4.52
CA PHE A 41 16.63 -1.81 -3.66
C PHE A 41 15.83 -0.73 -4.39
N PHE A 42 14.99 0.00 -3.65
CA PHE A 42 14.26 1.14 -4.17
C PHE A 42 15.14 2.39 -4.11
N ASN A 43 15.66 2.82 -5.26
CA ASN A 43 16.46 4.03 -5.36
C ASN A 43 15.56 5.25 -5.63
N GLY A 44 14.87 5.71 -4.59
CA GLY A 44 13.98 6.86 -4.68
C GLY A 44 13.49 7.33 -3.31
N THR A 45 12.65 8.36 -3.31
CA THR A 45 12.04 8.90 -2.09
C THR A 45 10.71 8.21 -1.83
N MET A 46 10.51 7.71 -0.61
CA MET A 46 9.21 7.28 -0.12
C MET A 46 8.64 8.37 0.78
N VAL A 47 7.52 8.95 0.37
CA VAL A 47 6.79 9.96 1.14
C VAL A 47 5.79 9.29 2.09
N GLY A 48 5.45 9.96 3.20
CA GLY A 48 4.55 9.39 4.22
C GLY A 48 4.64 10.03 5.61
N GLY A 49 5.63 10.90 5.86
CA GLY A 49 5.77 11.59 7.15
C GLY A 49 5.90 10.64 8.34
N PRO A 50 5.48 11.03 9.57
CA PRO A 50 5.47 10.16 10.74
C PRO A 50 4.61 8.89 10.61
N LEU A 51 3.75 8.84 9.57
CA LEU A 51 2.84 7.73 9.30
C LEU A 51 3.39 6.74 8.26
N GLY A 52 4.46 7.09 7.53
CA GLY A 52 5.14 6.22 6.55
C GLY A 52 4.19 5.44 5.63
N PRO A 53 4.68 4.37 4.99
CA PRO A 53 3.82 3.27 4.58
C PRO A 53 3.22 2.64 5.83
N PHE A 54 1.90 2.49 5.85
CA PHE A 54 1.18 1.91 6.97
C PHE A 54 0.32 0.75 6.52
N PHE A 55 -0.10 -0.04 7.50
CA PHE A 55 -1.06 -1.12 7.33
C PHE A 55 -2.26 -0.86 8.26
N THR A 56 -3.44 -1.24 7.82
CA THR A 56 -4.66 -1.19 8.64
C THR A 56 -5.41 -2.50 8.53
N GLN A 57 -6.14 -2.87 9.58
CA GLN A 57 -6.94 -4.11 9.64
C GLN A 57 -8.36 -3.92 9.08
N THR A 58 -8.62 -2.81 8.41
CA THR A 58 -9.88 -2.56 7.70
C THR A 58 -9.62 -2.35 6.22
N GLU A 59 -10.54 -2.80 5.38
CA GLU A 59 -10.57 -2.37 3.99
C GLU A 59 -10.86 -0.86 3.94
N LEU A 60 -10.10 -0.15 3.11
CA LEU A 60 -10.30 1.28 2.87
C LEU A 60 -11.20 1.47 1.66
N SER A 61 -12.18 2.35 1.79
CA SER A 61 -13.03 2.72 0.67
C SER A 61 -12.28 3.62 -0.32
N ALA A 62 -12.80 3.75 -1.54
CA ALA A 62 -12.25 4.69 -2.53
C ALA A 62 -12.21 6.13 -1.98
N ALA A 63 -13.20 6.54 -1.19
CA ALA A 63 -13.23 7.87 -0.58
C ALA A 63 -12.12 8.05 0.48
N ASP A 64 -11.83 7.02 1.27
CA ASP A 64 -10.72 7.04 2.23
C ASP A 64 -9.37 7.20 1.52
N ILE A 65 -9.19 6.47 0.42
CA ILE A 65 -7.97 6.55 -0.40
C ILE A 65 -7.82 7.95 -1.04
N THR A 66 -8.88 8.50 -1.63
CA THR A 66 -8.86 9.87 -2.15
C THR A 66 -8.53 10.89 -1.06
N ARG A 67 -9.08 10.73 0.15
CA ARG A 67 -8.78 11.60 1.30
C ARG A 67 -7.31 11.51 1.69
N LEU A 68 -6.76 10.30 1.81
CA LEU A 68 -5.35 10.08 2.15
C LEU A 68 -4.42 10.69 1.11
N TYR A 69 -4.71 10.53 -0.18
CA TYR A 69 -3.94 11.14 -1.25
C TYR A 69 -3.87 12.67 -1.11
N ASN A 70 -5.00 13.32 -0.87
CA ASN A 70 -5.06 14.77 -0.69
C ASN A 70 -4.33 15.26 0.57
N ILE A 71 -4.40 14.50 1.67
CA ILE A 71 -3.61 14.79 2.88
C ILE A 71 -2.11 14.70 2.57
N GLY A 72 -1.67 13.66 1.87
CA GLY A 72 -0.27 13.49 1.46
C GLY A 72 0.23 14.62 0.57
N LYS A 73 -0.56 14.99 -0.45
CA LYS A 73 -0.30 16.14 -1.32
C LYS A 73 -0.12 17.43 -0.52
N SER A 74 -1.06 17.73 0.37
CA SER A 74 -1.00 18.91 1.22
C SER A 74 0.24 18.93 2.13
N ALA A 75 0.62 17.79 2.70
CA ALA A 75 1.81 17.68 3.54
C ALA A 75 3.12 17.88 2.75
N LEU A 76 3.12 17.59 1.45
CA LEU A 76 4.25 17.78 0.54
C LEU A 76 4.26 19.15 -0.14
N GLY A 77 3.19 19.95 0.00
CA GLY A 77 3.08 21.26 -0.63
C GLY A 77 2.84 21.21 -2.15
N ILE A 78 2.16 20.18 -2.66
CA ILE A 78 1.85 19.96 -4.09
C ILE A 78 0.35 19.78 -4.35
#